data_AF-A0A965PLP0-F1
#
_entry.id   AF-A0A965PLP0-F1
#
_cell.length_a   1.000
_cell.length_b   1.000
_cell.length_c   1.000
_cell.angle_alpha   90.00
_cell.angle_beta   90.00
_cell.angle_gamma   90.00
#
_symmetry.space_group_name_H-M   'P 1'
#
loop_
_entity.id
_entity.type
_entity.pdbx_description
1 polymer ?
#
loop_
_entity_poly.entity_id
_entity_poly.type
_entity_poly.pdbx_seq_one_letter_code
_entity_poly.pdbx_strand_id
1 'polypeptide(L)'
;MYRLAFMSDGHILKNHMGEWKLHKKVKPGESIADVYAKSVERQKAYLYVRPCLTAYRKRLHNLAGMGKAWKLHACVELMYDDPDGVWSEACDGYGDNIHADIDEVSDLCAMYRAAIAEQRQLADNNAVAA
;
A
#
# COMPACT_ATOMS: atom_id res chain seq x y z
N MET A 1 -1.89 -2.09 -1.17
CA MET A 1 -2.12 -2.09 0.29
C MET A 1 -2.77 -3.40 0.70
N TYR A 2 -2.13 -4.19 1.55
CA TYR A 2 -2.75 -5.42 2.02
C TYR A 2 -3.60 -5.15 3.26
N ARG A 3 -4.92 -5.18 3.09
CA ARG A 3 -5.87 -5.17 4.21
C ARG A 3 -5.98 -6.59 4.78
N LEU A 4 -6.12 -6.72 6.10
CA LEU A 4 -6.37 -8.01 6.74
C LEU A 4 -7.82 -8.07 7.22
N ALA A 5 -8.48 -9.21 7.02
CA ALA A 5 -9.78 -9.51 7.61
C ALA A 5 -9.65 -10.74 8.51
N PHE A 6 -10.21 -10.66 9.71
CA PHE A 6 -10.14 -11.72 10.72
C PHE A 6 -11.52 -12.35 10.83
N MET A 7 -11.62 -13.63 10.49
CA MET A 7 -12.87 -14.38 10.48
C MET A 7 -13.12 -15.04 11.83
N SER A 8 -14.38 -15.34 12.14
CA SER A 8 -14.79 -15.98 13.40
C SER A 8 -14.25 -17.41 13.58
N ASP A 9 -13.89 -18.08 12.50
CA ASP A 9 -13.28 -19.41 12.47
C ASP A 9 -11.75 -19.40 12.64
N GLY A 10 -11.18 -18.21 12.89
CA GLY A 10 -9.75 -17.99 13.07
C GLY A 10 -8.97 -17.86 11.76
N HIS A 11 -9.59 -17.91 10.58
CA HIS A 11 -8.90 -17.62 9.33
C HIS A 11 -8.63 -16.12 9.18
N ILE A 12 -7.46 -15.81 8.63
CA ILE A 12 -7.03 -14.44 8.34
C ILE A 12 -6.94 -14.33 6.82
N LEU A 13 -7.75 -13.45 6.26
CA LEU A 13 -7.70 -13.10 4.84
C LEU A 13 -6.79 -11.89 4.63
N LYS A 14 -6.11 -11.85 3.50
CA LYS A 14 -5.31 -10.71 3.06
C LYS A 14 -5.82 -10.23 1.71
N ASN A 15 -6.09 -8.93 1.60
CA ASN A 15 -6.54 -8.32 0.35
C ASN A 15 -5.34 -8.10 -0.58
N HIS A 16 -5.33 -8.79 -1.71
CA HIS A 16 -4.38 -8.64 -2.80
C HIS A 16 -5.05 -7.88 -3.94
N MET A 17 -4.81 -6.57 -4.01
CA MET A 17 -5.27 -5.71 -5.12
C MET A 17 -6.77 -5.85 -5.43
N GLY A 18 -7.62 -5.95 -4.40
CA GLY A 18 -9.07 -6.12 -4.57
C GLY A 18 -9.58 -7.55 -4.30
N GLU A 19 -8.74 -8.56 -4.40
CA GLU A 19 -9.12 -9.96 -4.11
C GLU A 19 -8.79 -10.36 -2.67
N TRP A 20 -9.71 -11.04 -1.98
CA TRP A 20 -9.43 -11.59 -0.66
C TRP A 20 -8.89 -13.02 -0.77
N LYS A 21 -7.67 -13.25 -0.30
CA LYS A 21 -7.04 -14.59 -0.30
C LYS A 21 -6.75 -15.05 1.12
N LEU A 22 -6.88 -16.36 1.35
CA LEU A 22 -6.51 -16.97 2.61
C LEU A 22 -5.02 -16.75 2.87
N HIS A 23 -4.68 -16.12 3.99
CA HIS A 23 -3.31 -15.79 4.31
C HIS A 23 -2.73 -16.70 5.40
N LYS A 24 -3.40 -16.76 6.55
CA LYS A 24 -2.97 -17.51 7.73
C LYS A 24 -4.18 -17.95 8.54
N LYS A 25 -3.95 -18.79 9.54
CA LYS A 25 -4.92 -19.13 10.58
C LYS A 25 -4.34 -18.76 11.95
N VAL A 26 -5.19 -18.27 12.84
CA VAL A 26 -4.86 -18.04 14.25
C VAL A 26 -4.46 -19.37 14.89
N LYS A 27 -3.42 -19.35 15.72
CA LYS A 27 -2.94 -20.57 16.38
C LYS A 27 -3.99 -21.07 17.36
N PRO A 28 -4.11 -22.41 17.54
CA PRO A 28 -4.98 -22.96 18.57
C PRO A 28 -4.64 -22.38 19.95
N GLY A 29 -5.65 -21.91 20.68
CA GLY A 29 -5.49 -21.32 22.02
C GLY A 29 -5.21 -19.82 22.06
N GLU A 30 -5.00 -19.15 20.92
CA GLU A 30 -4.91 -17.68 20.88
C GLU A 30 -6.28 -17.03 20.62
N SER A 31 -6.54 -15.91 21.30
CA SER A 31 -7.73 -15.10 21.05
C SER A 31 -7.61 -14.33 19.74
N ILE A 32 -8.64 -14.40 18.88
CA ILE A 32 -8.71 -13.65 17.62
C ILE A 32 -8.60 -12.13 17.87
N ALA A 33 -9.20 -11.64 18.96
CA ALA A 33 -9.15 -10.24 19.33
C ALA A 33 -7.72 -9.76 19.66
N ASP A 34 -6.95 -10.60 20.36
CA ASP A 34 -5.56 -10.28 20.71
C ASP A 34 -4.65 -10.28 19.48
N VAL A 35 -4.84 -11.24 18.57
CA VAL A 35 -4.08 -11.29 17.31
C VAL A 35 -4.42 -10.10 16.42
N TYR A 36 -5.70 -9.70 16.37
CA TYR A 36 -6.13 -8.49 15.68
C TYR A 36 -5.43 -7.24 16.27
N ALA A 37 -5.49 -7.06 17.59
CA ALA A 37 -4.87 -5.92 18.27
C ALA A 37 -3.36 -5.85 18.00
N LYS A 38 -2.63 -6.97 18.13
CA LYS A 38 -1.21 -7.06 17.78
C LYS A 38 -0.94 -6.69 16.33
N SER A 39 -1.81 -7.12 15.41
CA SER A 39 -1.67 -6.79 13.99
C SER A 39 -1.90 -5.30 13.70
N VAL A 40 -2.86 -4.67 14.39
CA VAL A 40 -3.11 -3.23 14.31
C VAL A 40 -1.90 -2.44 14.82
N GLU A 41 -1.38 -2.81 16.00
CA GLU A 41 -0.22 -2.12 16.59
C GLU A 41 1.03 -2.28 15.73
N ARG A 42 1.28 -3.48 15.18
CA ARG A 42 2.38 -3.69 14.23
C ARG A 42 2.23 -2.81 12.99
N GLN A 43 1.01 -2.68 12.46
CA GLN A 43 0.75 -1.84 11.28
C GLN A 43 0.96 -0.35 11.60
N LYS A 44 0.53 0.11 12.78
CA LYS A 44 0.76 1.48 13.25
C LYS A 44 2.26 1.75 13.41
N ALA A 45 2.99 0.89 14.09
CA ALA A 45 4.44 1.02 14.27
C ALA A 45 5.17 1.05 12.92
N TYR A 46 4.79 0.16 11.98
CA TYR A 46 5.35 0.13 10.63
C TYR A 46 5.12 1.43 9.84
N LEU A 47 3.94 2.03 9.97
CA LEU A 47 3.61 3.29 9.30
C LEU A 47 4.23 4.49 10.01
N TYR A 48 4.36 4.43 11.33
CA TYR A 48 4.94 5.49 12.15
C TYR A 48 6.39 5.78 11.76
N VAL A 49 7.19 4.72 11.58
CA VAL A 49 8.58 4.84 11.12
C VAL A 49 8.71 5.08 9.62
N ARG A 50 7.58 5.16 8.89
CA ARG A 50 7.53 5.34 7.43
C ARG A 50 6.59 6.49 7.00
N PRO A 51 6.90 7.75 7.38
CA PRO A 51 6.09 8.90 7.01
C PRO A 51 5.92 9.10 5.49
N CYS A 52 6.95 8.84 4.67
CA CYS A 52 6.86 8.99 3.22
C CYS A 52 5.87 7.98 2.61
N LEU A 53 5.94 6.73 3.04
CA LEU A 53 4.96 5.71 2.63
C LEU A 53 3.54 6.09 3.06
N THR A 54 3.39 6.67 4.25
CA THR A 54 2.08 7.12 4.77
C THR A 54 1.51 8.25 3.91
N ALA A 55 2.32 9.25 3.56
CA ALA A 55 1.93 10.34 2.68
C ALA A 55 1.55 9.84 1.27
N TYR A 56 2.37 8.99 0.68
CA TYR A 56 2.10 8.34 -0.61
C TYR A 56 0.75 7.61 -0.60
N ARG A 57 0.50 6.78 0.41
CA ARG A 57 -0.76 6.02 0.53
C ARG A 57 -1.98 6.94 0.65
N LYS A 58 -1.86 8.03 1.40
CA LYS A 58 -2.93 9.02 1.53
C LYS A 58 -3.23 9.69 0.18
N ARG A 59 -2.20 10.13 -0.54
CA ARG A 59 -2.36 10.76 -1.86
C ARG A 59 -2.95 9.79 -2.89
N LEU A 60 -2.46 8.54 -2.93
CA LEU A 60 -2.98 7.48 -3.78
C LEU A 60 -4.50 7.29 -3.61
N HIS A 61 -4.96 7.17 -2.35
CA HIS A 61 -6.38 6.99 -2.06
C HIS A 61 -7.22 8.23 -2.35
N ASN A 62 -6.65 9.43 -2.17
CA ASN A 62 -7.33 10.67 -2.50
C ASN A 62 -7.55 10.82 -4.02
N LEU A 63 -6.59 10.41 -4.84
CA LEU A 63 -6.67 10.51 -6.30
C LEU A 63 -7.58 9.45 -6.92
N ALA A 64 -7.39 8.18 -6.54
CA ALA A 64 -8.05 7.05 -7.21
C ALA A 64 -9.30 6.53 -6.48
N GLY A 65 -9.60 7.05 -5.30
CA GLY A 65 -10.61 6.49 -4.40
C GLY A 65 -10.25 5.06 -3.94
N MET A 66 -11.19 4.37 -3.28
CA MET A 66 -10.95 3.00 -2.82
C MET A 66 -11.01 1.95 -3.93
N GLY A 67 -11.79 2.18 -4.98
CA GLY A 67 -12.03 1.19 -6.04
C GLY A 67 -10.89 1.05 -7.05
N LYS A 68 -10.17 2.14 -7.36
CA LYS A 68 -9.16 2.17 -8.43
C LYS A 68 -7.73 2.40 -7.93
N ALA A 69 -7.53 2.61 -6.63
CA ALA A 69 -6.19 2.80 -6.06
C ALA A 69 -5.22 1.64 -6.33
N TRP A 70 -5.72 0.42 -6.51
CA TRP A 70 -4.88 -0.72 -6.89
C TRP A 70 -4.30 -0.55 -8.31
N LYS A 71 -5.10 -0.03 -9.26
CA LYS A 71 -4.70 0.19 -10.66
C LYS A 71 -3.60 1.24 -10.71
N LEU A 72 -3.83 2.40 -10.10
CA LEU A 72 -2.83 3.48 -10.06
C LEU A 72 -1.55 3.06 -9.34
N HIS A 73 -1.68 2.33 -8.23
CA HIS A 73 -0.51 1.82 -7.53
C HIS A 73 0.30 0.84 -8.38
N ALA A 74 -0.36 -0.05 -9.13
CA ALA A 74 0.31 -1.00 -10.01
C ALA A 74 1.07 -0.28 -11.14
N CYS A 75 0.47 0.76 -11.76
CA CYS A 75 1.16 1.59 -12.75
C CYS A 75 2.38 2.29 -12.12
N VAL A 76 2.21 2.96 -10.99
CA VAL A 76 3.33 3.63 -10.30
C VAL A 76 4.43 2.64 -9.90
N GLU A 77 4.10 1.45 -9.41
CA GLU A 77 5.10 0.45 -9.04
C GLU A 77 5.96 -0.01 -10.24
N LEU A 78 5.38 -0.03 -11.45
CA LEU A 78 6.07 -0.43 -12.67
C LEU A 78 6.90 0.68 -13.31
N MET A 79 6.42 1.93 -13.25
CA MET A 79 6.94 3.05 -14.06
C MET A 79 6.92 4.40 -13.31
N TYR A 80 7.27 4.43 -12.02
CA TYR A 80 7.34 5.66 -11.23
C TYR A 80 8.39 6.70 -11.72
N ASP A 81 9.24 6.32 -12.65
CA ASP A 81 10.19 7.19 -13.34
C ASP A 81 9.63 7.80 -14.63
N ASP A 82 8.48 7.31 -15.10
CA ASP A 82 7.74 7.83 -16.25
C ASP A 82 6.29 8.21 -15.86
N PRO A 83 6.09 9.41 -15.29
CA PRO A 83 4.76 9.89 -14.91
C PRO A 83 3.77 9.98 -16.07
N ASP A 84 4.26 10.23 -17.30
CA ASP A 84 3.42 10.33 -18.50
C ASP A 84 2.87 8.95 -18.86
N GLY A 85 3.71 7.91 -18.83
CA GLY A 85 3.27 6.52 -18.95
C GLY A 85 2.25 6.12 -17.88
N VAL A 86 2.48 6.49 -16.61
CA VAL A 86 1.51 6.22 -15.52
C VAL A 86 0.18 6.91 -15.79
N TRP A 87 0.19 8.17 -16.20
CA TRP A 87 -1.01 8.94 -16.47
C TRP A 87 -1.78 8.37 -17.66
N SER A 88 -1.09 8.04 -18.75
CA SER A 88 -1.68 7.42 -19.94
C SER A 88 -2.39 6.10 -19.59
N GLU A 89 -1.75 5.19 -18.86
CA GLU A 89 -2.31 3.88 -18.52
C GLU A 89 -3.45 3.94 -17.48
N ALA A 90 -3.33 4.83 -16.49
CA ALA A 90 -4.27 4.89 -15.38
C ALA A 90 -5.47 5.83 -15.64
N CYS A 91 -5.26 6.91 -16.41
CA CYS A 91 -6.17 8.06 -16.51
C CYS A 91 -6.70 8.32 -17.93
N ASP A 92 -5.92 8.06 -18.98
CA ASP A 92 -6.28 8.40 -20.38
C ASP A 92 -6.58 7.19 -21.29
N GLY A 93 -6.58 5.98 -20.74
CA GLY A 93 -6.91 4.76 -21.49
C GLY A 93 -8.40 4.62 -21.86
N TYR A 94 -8.74 3.60 -22.65
CA TYR A 94 -10.15 3.24 -22.88
C TYR A 94 -10.72 2.49 -21.66
N GLY A 95 -11.68 3.08 -20.93
CA GLY A 95 -12.45 2.38 -19.89
C GLY A 95 -12.61 3.10 -18.56
N ASP A 96 -12.52 2.34 -17.46
CA ASP A 96 -12.71 2.83 -16.09
C ASP A 96 -11.48 3.59 -15.58
N ASN A 97 -11.45 4.90 -15.85
CA ASN A 97 -10.28 5.75 -15.62
C ASN A 97 -10.31 6.48 -14.27
N ILE A 98 -9.12 6.85 -13.82
CA ILE A 98 -8.96 7.75 -12.68
C ILE A 98 -8.94 9.18 -13.21
N HIS A 99 -9.69 10.06 -12.55
CA HIS A 99 -9.68 11.49 -12.88
C HIS A 99 -8.61 12.17 -12.05
N ALA A 100 -7.39 12.22 -12.58
CA ALA A 100 -6.25 12.92 -12.01
C ALA A 100 -5.46 13.62 -13.13
N ASP A 101 -4.92 14.79 -12.82
CA ASP A 101 -4.09 15.54 -13.77
C ASP A 101 -2.66 14.98 -13.78
N ILE A 102 -1.93 15.24 -14.86
CA ILE A 102 -0.53 14.78 -15.03
C ILE A 102 0.37 15.26 -13.89
N ASP A 103 0.17 16.49 -13.41
CA ASP A 103 0.93 17.04 -12.28
C ASP A 103 0.67 16.24 -10.99
N GLU A 104 -0.57 15.81 -10.77
CA GLU A 104 -0.92 15.01 -9.59
C GLU A 104 -0.33 13.60 -9.65
N VAL A 105 -0.26 13.02 -10.85
CA VAL A 105 0.41 11.74 -11.10
C VAL A 105 1.91 11.86 -10.93
N SER A 106 2.52 12.94 -11.41
CA SER A 106 3.95 13.25 -11.23
C SER A 106 4.31 13.39 -9.75
N ASP A 107 3.53 14.15 -8.99
CA ASP A 107 3.67 14.26 -7.53
C ASP A 107 3.58 12.89 -6.85
N LEU A 108 2.61 12.06 -7.24
CA LEU A 108 2.43 10.73 -6.67
C LEU A 108 3.64 9.83 -6.95
N CYS A 109 4.21 9.89 -8.16
CA CYS A 109 5.41 9.15 -8.55
C CYS A 109 6.64 9.61 -7.73
N ALA A 110 6.80 10.92 -7.52
CA ALA A 110 7.84 11.47 -6.66
C ALA A 110 7.71 11.00 -5.20
N MET A 111 6.48 10.98 -4.66
CA MET A 111 6.19 10.44 -3.32
C MET A 111 6.52 8.96 -3.22
N TYR A 112 6.26 8.17 -4.26
CA TYR A 112 6.61 6.75 -4.28
C TYR A 112 8.13 6.53 -4.25
N ARG A 113 8.87 7.31 -5.04
CA ARG A 113 10.34 7.30 -5.03
C ARG A 113 10.90 7.65 -3.65
N ALA A 114 10.34 8.65 -2.98
CA ALA A 114 10.70 9.01 -1.61
C ALA A 114 10.41 7.85 -0.63
N ALA A 115 9.28 7.16 -0.77
CA ALA A 115 8.94 6.00 0.06
C ALA A 115 9.87 4.79 -0.15
N ILE A 116 10.39 4.59 -1.37
CA ILE A 116 11.44 3.59 -1.65
C ILE A 116 12.76 3.99 -1.01
N ALA A 117 13.17 5.26 -1.16
CA ALA A 117 14.41 5.77 -0.57
C ALA A 117 14.39 5.65 0.96
N GLU A 118 13.29 6.02 1.60
CA GLU A 118 13.05 5.83 3.03
C GLU A 118 13.22 4.35 3.45
N GLN A 119 12.68 3.41 2.67
CA GLN A 119 12.84 1.98 2.95
C GLN A 119 14.30 1.53 2.91
N ARG A 120 15.06 2.02 1.93
CA ARG A 120 16.49 1.70 1.78
C ARG A 120 17.27 2.26 2.97
N GLN A 121 17.04 3.51 3.35
CA GLN A 121 17.68 4.14 4.51
C GLN A 121 17.40 3.38 5.81
N LEU A 122 16.16 2.94 6.03
CA LEU A 122 15.81 2.13 7.20
C LEU A 122 16.52 0.77 7.19
N ALA A 123 16.67 0.14 6.03
CA ALA A 123 17.40 -1.12 5.90
C ALA A 123 18.89 -0.94 6.21
N ASP A 124 19.50 0.12 5.67
CA ASP A 124 20.91 0.44 5.88
C ASP A 124 21.20 0.77 7.36
N ASN A 125 20.34 1.56 8.01
CA ASN A 125 20.46 1.88 9.44
C ASN A 125 20.37 0.62 10.32
N ASN A 126 19.50 -0.33 9.96
CA ASN A 126 19.39 -1.59 10.69
C ASN A 126 20.58 -2.52 10.45
N ALA A 127 21.21 -2.48 9.27
CA ALA A 127 22.40 -3.26 8.95
C ALA A 127 23.66 -2.74 9.66
N VAL A 128 23.75 -1.42 9.88
CA VAL A 128 24.86 -0.79 10.62
C VAL A 128 24.71 -0.96 12.14
N ALA A 129 23.48 -1.15 12.63
CA ALA A 129 23.18 -1.34 14.05
C ALA A 129 23.25 -2.80 14.53
N ALA A 130 23.46 -3.76 13.63
CA ALA A 130 23.55 -5.20 13.89
C ALA A 130 25.01 -5.67 13.97
#